data_AF-A0A4R6RLJ5-F1
#
_entry.id   AF-A0A4R6RLJ5-F1
#
_cell.length_a   1.000
_cell.length_b   1.000
_cell.length_c   1.000
_cell.angle_alpha   90.00
_cell.angle_beta   90.00
_cell.angle_gamma   90.00
#
_symmetry.space_group_name_H-M   'P 1'
#
loop_
_entity.id
_entity.type
_entity.pdbx_description
1 polymer ?
#
loop_
_entity_poly.entity_id
_entity_poly.type
_entity_poly.pdbx_seq_one_letter_code
_entity_poly.pdbx_strand_id
1 'polypeptide(L)'
;MLAELAVYLASPAPRAAHRSGAVRDAVALWARGRRCARAWAEHEARTRAAFETAIAAVGGGDTAVVLGSGLLRDVPMASLAARFRKVVLVDLVHLAPVRLAVLGRRWRHVEFMTRDISGYDELVQRSRIAAATGQDDIGGRLDPLAFVRRMDGVDLVLSANVLSQIGVGAERRLRGRGGHARLLPEDAVARLIAAHLESLAGLSCRTCLVTDVAYEIRDREDALIEGVDLLHGVDAPDADDRWTWPVVPFGEENRDWRRVHEVIAVQDVVIDLV
;
A
#
# COMPACT_ATOMS: atom_id res chain seq x y z
N MET A 1 -18.61 3.18 16.55
CA MET A 1 -19.08 1.79 16.38
C MET A 1 -20.24 1.62 15.38
N LEU A 2 -21.22 2.54 15.28
CA LEU A 2 -22.30 2.43 14.29
C LEU A 2 -21.90 2.86 12.87
N ALA A 3 -21.11 3.94 12.76
CA ALA A 3 -20.61 4.40 11.47
C ALA A 3 -19.64 3.40 10.84
N GLU A 4 -18.73 2.79 11.62
CA GLU A 4 -17.86 1.72 11.14
C GLU A 4 -18.67 0.50 10.67
N LEU A 5 -19.72 0.11 11.41
CA LEU A 5 -20.58 -1.01 11.03
C LEU A 5 -21.34 -0.72 9.73
N ALA A 6 -21.89 0.49 9.59
CA ALA A 6 -22.57 0.90 8.36
C ALA A 6 -21.62 0.89 7.15
N VAL A 7 -20.40 1.44 7.31
CA VAL A 7 -19.38 1.42 6.26
C VAL A 7 -18.96 -0.02 5.93
N TYR A 8 -18.76 -0.87 6.93
CA TYR A 8 -18.42 -2.28 6.75
C TYR A 8 -19.48 -3.04 5.94
N LEU A 9 -20.77 -2.86 6.28
CA LEU A 9 -21.88 -3.54 5.62
C LEU A 9 -22.15 -2.99 4.20
N ALA A 10 -21.96 -1.69 4.00
CA ALA A 10 -22.21 -1.04 2.71
C ALA A 10 -21.07 -1.22 1.70
N SER A 11 -19.86 -1.58 2.15
CA SER A 11 -18.69 -1.66 1.27
C SER A 11 -18.66 -2.98 0.51
N PRO A 12 -18.78 -2.97 -0.82
CA PRO A 12 -18.65 -4.19 -1.61
C PRO A 12 -17.20 -4.66 -1.57
N ALA A 13 -16.99 -5.93 -1.23
CA ALA A 13 -15.68 -6.55 -1.34
C ALA A 13 -15.81 -8.03 -1.74
N PRO A 14 -14.84 -8.59 -2.49
CA PRO A 14 -14.83 -10.01 -2.76
C PRO A 14 -14.82 -10.83 -1.46
N ARG A 15 -15.39 -12.04 -1.49
CA ARG A 15 -15.37 -12.95 -0.32
C ARG A 15 -13.96 -13.20 0.23
N ALA A 16 -12.95 -13.18 -0.63
CA ALA A 16 -11.55 -13.29 -0.22
C ALA A 16 -11.12 -12.13 0.70
N ALA A 17 -11.45 -10.88 0.35
CA ALA A 17 -11.14 -9.69 1.15
C ALA A 17 -11.89 -9.66 2.50
N HIS A 18 -13.11 -10.19 2.56
CA HIS A 18 -13.81 -10.37 3.85
C HIS A 18 -13.13 -11.44 4.71
N ARG A 19 -12.73 -12.56 4.12
CA ARG A 19 -12.08 -13.68 4.85
C ARG A 19 -10.69 -13.30 5.37
N SER A 20 -9.94 -12.47 4.65
CA SER A 20 -8.62 -12.00 5.10
C SER A 20 -8.68 -10.91 6.17
N GLY A 21 -9.87 -10.34 6.44
CA GLY A 21 -10.02 -9.21 7.36
C GLY A 21 -9.75 -7.84 6.75
N ALA A 22 -9.39 -7.76 5.46
CA ALA A 22 -9.01 -6.52 4.78
C ALA A 22 -10.11 -5.43 4.86
N VAL A 23 -11.39 -5.81 4.79
CA VAL A 23 -12.49 -4.84 4.94
C VAL A 23 -12.53 -4.24 6.34
N ARG A 24 -12.27 -5.05 7.38
CA ARG A 24 -12.21 -4.57 8.76
C ARG A 24 -11.04 -3.61 8.95
N ASP A 25 -9.88 -3.93 8.38
CA ASP A 25 -8.70 -3.06 8.45
C ASP A 25 -8.94 -1.73 7.75
N ALA A 26 -9.51 -1.76 6.55
CA ALA A 26 -9.85 -0.55 5.80
C ALA A 26 -10.83 0.34 6.59
N VAL A 27 -11.85 -0.25 7.24
CA VAL A 27 -12.78 0.48 8.10
C VAL A 27 -12.10 1.05 9.34
N ALA A 28 -11.20 0.29 9.98
CA ALA A 28 -10.44 0.76 11.13
C ALA A 28 -9.52 1.94 10.76
N LEU A 29 -8.82 1.84 9.62
CA LEU A 29 -8.00 2.91 9.07
C LEU A 29 -8.84 4.14 8.73
N TRP A 30 -10.01 3.96 8.13
CA TRP A 30 -10.95 5.05 7.85
C TRP A 30 -11.40 5.77 9.13
N ALA A 31 -11.76 5.01 10.16
CA ALA A 31 -12.20 5.58 11.43
C ALA A 31 -11.05 6.33 12.13
N ARG A 32 -9.83 5.75 12.13
CA ARG A 32 -8.64 6.37 12.70
C ARG A 32 -8.26 7.65 11.96
N GLY A 33 -8.21 7.62 10.63
CA GLY A 33 -7.89 8.80 9.83
C GLY A 33 -8.86 9.96 10.04
N ARG A 34 -10.11 9.69 10.40
CA ARG A 34 -11.05 10.74 10.82
C ARG A 34 -10.73 11.32 12.19
N ARG A 35 -10.40 10.50 13.18
CA ARG A 35 -10.04 10.97 14.54
C ARG A 35 -8.69 11.68 14.57
N CYS A 36 -7.72 11.14 13.84
CA CYS A 36 -6.35 11.63 13.77
C CYS A 36 -6.13 12.66 12.65
N ALA A 37 -7.18 13.16 12.00
CA ALA A 37 -7.08 14.02 10.81
C ALA A 37 -6.11 15.20 10.99
N ARG A 38 -6.10 15.84 12.16
CA ARG A 38 -5.15 16.92 12.47
C ARG A 38 -3.70 16.43 12.58
N ALA A 39 -3.48 15.30 13.24
CA ALA A 39 -2.15 14.72 13.42
C ALA A 39 -1.59 14.16 12.10
N TRP A 40 -2.47 13.72 11.19
CA TRP A 40 -2.10 13.16 9.90
C TRP A 40 -1.99 14.21 8.78
N ALA A 41 -2.42 15.45 9.01
CA ALA A 41 -2.50 16.48 7.99
C ALA A 41 -1.15 16.76 7.30
N GLU A 42 -0.05 16.77 8.06
CA GLU A 42 1.29 16.95 7.50
C GLU A 42 1.69 15.77 6.60
N HIS A 43 1.52 14.53 7.09
CA HIS A 43 1.79 13.34 6.29
C HIS A 43 0.95 13.33 5.00
N GLU A 44 -0.36 13.57 5.10
CA GLU A 44 -1.25 13.63 3.93
C GLU A 44 -0.86 14.75 2.96
N ALA A 45 -0.34 15.88 3.45
CA ALA A 45 0.13 16.98 2.61
C ALA A 45 1.46 16.64 1.90
N ARG A 46 2.41 16.03 2.61
CA ARG A 46 3.70 15.60 2.05
C ARG A 46 3.54 14.47 1.04
N THR A 47 2.74 13.45 1.35
CA THR A 47 2.39 12.39 0.39
C THR A 47 1.74 12.97 -0.87
N ARG A 48 0.78 13.90 -0.70
CA ARG A 48 0.15 14.56 -1.84
C ARG A 48 1.16 15.36 -2.67
N ALA A 49 2.06 16.10 -2.02
CA ALA A 49 3.08 16.89 -2.70
C ALA A 49 4.04 16.01 -3.52
N ALA A 50 4.48 14.87 -2.97
CA ALA A 50 5.31 13.90 -3.70
C ALA A 50 4.61 13.38 -4.96
N PHE A 51 3.31 13.06 -4.87
CA PHE A 51 2.51 12.65 -6.01
C PHE A 51 2.25 13.77 -7.01
N GLU A 52 2.02 15.00 -6.56
CA GLU A 52 1.87 16.16 -7.44
C GLU A 52 3.16 16.44 -8.22
N THR A 53 4.33 16.27 -7.61
CA THR A 53 5.63 16.33 -8.31
C THR A 53 5.71 15.30 -9.43
N ALA A 54 5.32 14.04 -9.16
CA ALA A 54 5.31 12.99 -10.16
C ALA A 54 4.34 13.29 -11.31
N ILE A 55 3.13 13.75 -10.98
CA ILE A 55 2.11 14.17 -11.96
C ILE A 55 2.60 15.33 -12.82
N ALA A 56 3.25 16.33 -12.22
CA ALA A 56 3.78 17.48 -12.93
C ALA A 56 4.92 17.08 -13.88
N ALA A 57 5.77 16.13 -13.49
CA ALA A 57 6.87 15.64 -14.30
C ALA A 57 6.41 14.87 -15.56
N VAL A 58 5.30 14.13 -15.49
CA VAL A 58 4.68 13.55 -16.69
C VAL A 58 3.91 14.60 -17.51
N GLY A 59 3.29 15.58 -16.84
CA GLY A 59 2.46 16.60 -17.48
C GLY A 59 1.04 16.13 -17.84
N GLY A 60 0.76 14.83 -17.74
CA GLY A 60 -0.51 14.19 -18.10
C GLY A 60 -0.30 13.05 -19.08
N GLY A 61 -1.36 12.34 -19.44
CA GLY A 61 -1.23 11.18 -20.32
C GLY A 61 -2.50 10.39 -20.55
N ASP A 62 -2.31 9.18 -21.04
CA ASP A 62 -3.33 8.18 -21.28
C ASP A 62 -3.83 7.61 -19.95
N THR A 63 -2.96 6.95 -19.17
CA THR A 63 -3.38 6.24 -17.96
C THR A 63 -2.47 6.51 -16.78
N ALA A 64 -3.08 6.91 -15.65
CA ALA A 64 -2.46 6.87 -14.33
C ALA A 64 -3.01 5.71 -13.50
N VAL A 65 -2.13 4.97 -12.82
CA VAL A 65 -2.49 3.88 -11.90
C VAL A 65 -2.11 4.28 -10.49
N VAL A 66 -3.00 4.08 -9.53
CA VAL A 66 -2.74 4.32 -8.09
C VAL A 66 -2.85 2.99 -7.35
N LEU A 67 -1.71 2.44 -6.93
CA LEU A 67 -1.58 1.23 -6.13
C LEU A 67 -1.78 1.59 -4.65
N GLY A 68 -2.57 0.80 -3.91
CA GLY A 68 -2.90 1.13 -2.51
C GLY A 68 -3.85 2.32 -2.37
N SER A 69 -4.70 2.54 -3.37
CA SER A 69 -5.57 3.73 -3.45
C SER A 69 -6.58 3.86 -2.29
N GLY A 70 -6.91 2.77 -1.60
CA GLY A 70 -7.69 2.69 -0.36
C GLY A 70 -8.70 3.81 -0.11
N LEU A 71 -8.30 4.74 0.76
CA LEU A 71 -9.16 5.82 1.28
C LEU A 71 -9.06 7.14 0.50
N LEU A 72 -8.10 7.27 -0.43
CA LEU A 72 -7.84 8.47 -1.23
C LEU A 72 -7.62 9.76 -0.42
N ARG A 73 -7.10 9.68 0.81
CA ARG A 73 -6.94 10.86 1.69
C ARG A 73 -5.79 11.75 1.23
N ASP A 74 -4.71 11.12 0.82
CA ASP A 74 -3.42 11.67 0.40
C ASP A 74 -3.23 11.66 -1.13
N VAL A 75 -4.04 10.89 -1.86
CA VAL A 75 -4.03 10.84 -3.33
C VAL A 75 -4.62 12.12 -3.95
N PRO A 76 -3.89 12.86 -4.84
CA PRO A 76 -4.36 14.07 -5.50
C PRO A 76 -5.35 13.79 -6.64
N MET A 77 -6.53 13.30 -6.30
CA MET A 77 -7.52 12.83 -7.29
C MET A 77 -7.97 13.90 -8.30
N ALA A 78 -8.05 15.17 -7.89
CA ALA A 78 -8.43 16.25 -8.81
C ALA A 78 -7.38 16.46 -9.91
N SER A 79 -6.09 16.43 -9.55
CA SER A 79 -4.98 16.57 -10.50
C SER A 79 -4.89 15.37 -11.43
N LEU A 80 -5.07 14.15 -10.90
CA LEU A 80 -5.12 12.93 -11.69
C LEU A 80 -6.28 12.95 -12.69
N ALA A 81 -7.50 13.26 -12.23
CA ALA A 81 -8.69 13.28 -13.08
C ALA A 81 -8.63 14.38 -14.15
N ALA A 82 -7.90 15.47 -13.91
CA ALA A 82 -7.74 16.55 -14.88
C ALA A 82 -6.68 16.28 -15.96
N ARG A 83 -5.65 15.46 -15.64
CA ARG A 83 -4.46 15.30 -16.48
C ARG A 83 -4.38 13.97 -17.22
N PHE A 84 -5.13 12.96 -16.80
CA PHE A 84 -5.10 11.63 -17.41
C PHE A 84 -6.44 11.26 -18.03
N ARG A 85 -6.40 10.64 -19.22
CA ARG A 85 -7.59 10.14 -19.90
C ARG A 85 -8.28 9.03 -19.09
N LYS A 86 -7.50 8.24 -18.34
CA LYS A 86 -7.96 7.16 -17.48
C LYS A 86 -7.19 7.17 -16.17
N VAL A 87 -7.89 6.93 -15.06
CA VAL A 87 -7.28 6.74 -13.74
C VAL A 87 -7.74 5.40 -13.17
N VAL A 88 -6.81 4.50 -12.87
CA VAL A 88 -7.10 3.18 -12.30
C VAL A 88 -6.71 3.15 -10.83
N LEU A 89 -7.70 3.02 -9.95
CA LEU A 89 -7.53 2.93 -8.51
C LEU A 89 -7.45 1.45 -8.11
N VAL A 90 -6.26 0.98 -7.76
CA VAL A 90 -6.01 -0.41 -7.38
C VAL A 90 -5.95 -0.52 -5.86
N ASP A 91 -6.76 -1.41 -5.29
CA ASP A 91 -6.74 -1.75 -3.87
C ASP A 91 -7.40 -3.11 -3.62
N LEU A 92 -7.20 -3.71 -2.45
CA LEU A 92 -8.00 -4.84 -1.99
C LEU A 92 -9.43 -4.43 -1.64
N VAL A 93 -9.64 -3.20 -1.14
CA VAL A 93 -10.93 -2.71 -0.66
C VAL A 93 -11.10 -1.22 -0.95
N HIS A 94 -12.14 -0.88 -1.72
CA HIS A 94 -12.62 0.50 -1.85
C HIS A 94 -13.93 0.68 -1.07
N LEU A 95 -13.84 1.33 0.10
CA LEU A 95 -15.01 1.51 0.97
C LEU A 95 -16.12 2.32 0.28
N ALA A 96 -17.37 2.05 0.63
CA ALA A 96 -18.53 2.73 0.03
C ALA A 96 -18.44 4.27 0.06
N PRO A 97 -18.00 4.94 1.15
CA PRO A 97 -17.83 6.40 1.15
C PRO A 97 -16.83 6.90 0.09
N VAL A 98 -15.76 6.15 -0.16
CA VAL A 98 -14.75 6.49 -1.18
C VAL A 98 -15.35 6.40 -2.57
N ARG A 99 -16.05 5.30 -2.86
CA ARG A 99 -16.73 5.11 -4.15
C ARG A 99 -17.79 6.19 -4.41
N LEU A 100 -18.59 6.50 -3.40
CA LEU A 100 -19.60 7.56 -3.49
C LEU A 100 -18.98 8.94 -3.70
N ALA A 101 -17.85 9.24 -3.05
CA ALA A 101 -17.13 10.50 -3.25
C ALA A 101 -16.64 10.65 -4.70
N VAL A 102 -16.03 9.61 -5.29
CA VAL A 102 -15.60 9.61 -6.69
C VAL A 102 -16.79 9.75 -7.65
N LEU A 103 -17.87 8.99 -7.43
CA LEU A 103 -19.08 9.07 -8.25
C LEU A 103 -19.73 10.46 -8.17
N GLY A 104 -19.78 11.07 -6.99
CA GLY A 104 -20.32 12.41 -6.78
C GLY A 104 -19.55 13.50 -7.51
N ARG A 105 -18.24 13.32 -7.73
CA ARG A 105 -17.40 14.21 -8.54
C ARG A 105 -17.57 14.03 -10.05
N ARG A 106 -18.31 13.00 -10.48
CA ARG A 106 -18.56 12.67 -11.90
C ARG A 106 -17.29 12.40 -12.72
N TRP A 107 -16.22 11.92 -12.09
CA TRP A 107 -15.03 11.44 -12.81
C TRP A 107 -15.31 10.09 -13.47
N ARG A 108 -15.92 10.11 -14.66
CA ARG A 108 -16.40 8.91 -15.37
C ARG A 108 -15.27 7.99 -15.85
N HIS A 109 -14.07 8.52 -15.96
CA HIS A 109 -12.86 7.83 -16.40
C HIS A 109 -12.00 7.30 -15.24
N VAL A 110 -12.51 7.37 -14.01
CA VAL A 110 -11.89 6.75 -12.84
C VAL A 110 -12.47 5.35 -12.66
N GLU A 111 -11.63 4.34 -12.75
CA GLU A 111 -11.99 2.93 -12.58
C GLU A 111 -11.45 2.39 -11.26
N PHE A 112 -12.26 1.60 -10.57
CA PHE A 112 -11.83 0.86 -9.38
C PHE A 112 -11.47 -0.57 -9.77
N MET A 113 -10.23 -0.98 -9.48
CA MET A 113 -9.75 -2.34 -9.71
C MET A 113 -9.45 -3.01 -8.36
N THR A 114 -10.26 -4.01 -8.01
CA THR A 114 -10.02 -4.79 -6.79
C THR A 114 -8.98 -5.87 -7.06
N ARG A 115 -7.78 -5.76 -6.48
CA ARG A 115 -6.68 -6.69 -6.72
C ARG A 115 -5.73 -6.79 -5.52
N ASP A 116 -5.31 -8.01 -5.22
CA ASP A 116 -4.17 -8.25 -4.34
C ASP A 116 -2.87 -8.00 -5.14
N ILE A 117 -2.04 -7.08 -4.64
CA ILE A 117 -0.74 -6.71 -5.24
C ILE A 117 0.43 -7.03 -4.31
N SER A 118 0.21 -7.92 -3.34
CA SER A 118 1.25 -8.39 -2.40
C SER A 118 2.11 -9.51 -2.99
N GLY A 119 1.55 -10.34 -3.89
CA GLY A 119 2.20 -11.55 -4.38
C GLY A 119 2.07 -12.76 -3.43
N TYR A 120 1.38 -12.63 -2.29
CA TYR A 120 1.31 -13.68 -1.27
C TYR A 120 0.73 -15.00 -1.81
N ASP A 121 -0.41 -14.94 -2.50
CA ASP A 121 -1.06 -16.15 -3.02
C ASP A 121 -0.24 -16.84 -4.12
N GLU A 122 0.47 -16.05 -4.92
CA GLU A 122 1.41 -16.56 -5.94
C GLU A 122 2.59 -17.26 -5.28
N LEU A 123 3.18 -16.65 -4.24
CA LEU A 123 4.26 -17.26 -3.48
C LEU A 123 3.80 -18.57 -2.82
N VAL A 124 2.61 -18.61 -2.22
CA VAL A 124 2.02 -19.85 -1.67
C VAL A 124 1.87 -20.92 -2.76
N GLN A 125 1.36 -20.55 -3.94
CA GLN A 125 1.20 -21.49 -5.04
C GLN A 125 2.55 -22.07 -5.49
N ARG A 126 3.57 -21.21 -5.67
CA ARG A 126 4.92 -21.63 -6.04
C ARG A 126 5.53 -22.54 -4.98
N SER A 127 5.45 -22.19 -3.70
CA SER A 127 5.95 -23.04 -2.60
C SER A 127 5.24 -24.40 -2.54
N ARG A 128 3.95 -24.50 -2.89
CA ARG A 128 3.25 -25.81 -2.97
C ARG A 128 3.81 -26.68 -4.09
N ILE A 129 4.02 -26.11 -5.26
CA ILE A 129 4.54 -26.87 -6.40
C ILE A 129 6.00 -27.27 -6.11
N ALA A 130 6.81 -26.39 -5.52
CA ALA A 130 8.18 -26.72 -5.09
C ALA A 130 8.18 -27.89 -4.09
N ALA A 131 7.35 -27.83 -3.05
CA ALA A 131 7.20 -28.92 -2.08
C ALA A 131 6.71 -30.25 -2.70
N ALA A 132 5.88 -30.19 -3.75
CA ALA A 132 5.35 -31.37 -4.42
C ALA A 132 6.31 -31.98 -5.46
N THR A 133 7.16 -31.17 -6.09
CA THR A 133 8.03 -31.58 -7.21
C THR A 133 9.49 -31.72 -6.82
N GLY A 134 9.90 -31.15 -5.68
CA GLY A 134 11.31 -31.03 -5.28
C GLY A 134 12.10 -30.04 -6.13
N GLN A 135 11.43 -29.23 -6.96
CA GLN A 135 12.05 -28.19 -7.77
C GLN A 135 11.86 -26.84 -7.08
N ASP A 136 12.96 -26.28 -6.54
CA ASP A 136 12.94 -24.99 -5.86
C ASP A 136 12.70 -23.81 -6.82
N ASP A 137 12.99 -24.00 -8.12
CA ASP A 137 12.80 -23.00 -9.15
C ASP A 137 11.93 -23.54 -10.29
N ILE A 138 10.65 -23.13 -10.25
CA ILE A 138 9.64 -23.45 -11.26
C ILE A 138 9.53 -22.32 -12.29
N GLY A 139 10.46 -21.36 -12.24
CA GLY A 139 10.66 -20.29 -13.21
C GLY A 139 10.05 -18.94 -12.79
N GLY A 140 10.88 -17.90 -12.90
CA GLY A 140 10.51 -16.48 -12.91
C GLY A 140 10.57 -15.79 -11.55
N ARG A 141 10.79 -14.47 -11.53
CA ARG A 141 10.63 -13.65 -10.31
C ARG A 141 9.14 -13.51 -9.97
N LEU A 142 8.81 -13.27 -8.70
CA LEU A 142 7.46 -12.82 -8.35
C LEU A 142 7.22 -11.45 -9.01
N ASP A 143 6.11 -11.29 -9.72
CA ASP A 143 5.76 -10.01 -10.34
C ASP A 143 4.32 -9.62 -10.01
N PRO A 144 4.07 -9.10 -8.78
CA PRO A 144 2.76 -8.61 -8.38
C PRO A 144 2.19 -7.51 -9.31
N LEU A 145 3.05 -6.81 -10.07
CA LEU A 145 2.63 -5.71 -10.96
C LEU A 145 2.63 -6.09 -12.45
N ALA A 146 2.76 -7.39 -12.78
CA ALA A 146 2.72 -7.88 -14.17
C ALA A 146 1.46 -7.43 -14.93
N PHE A 147 0.36 -7.17 -14.22
CA PHE A 147 -0.88 -6.68 -14.80
C PHE A 147 -0.79 -5.23 -15.28
N VAL A 148 0.04 -4.39 -14.65
CA VAL A 148 0.29 -3.01 -15.08
C VAL A 148 1.08 -2.99 -16.39
N ARG A 149 2.08 -3.87 -16.54
CA ARG A 149 2.85 -4.04 -17.79
C ARG A 149 2.01 -4.47 -18.99
N ARG A 150 0.85 -5.09 -18.73
CA ARG A 150 -0.12 -5.50 -19.77
C ARG A 150 -1.17 -4.43 -20.07
N MET A 151 -1.16 -3.30 -19.35
CA MET A 151 -2.01 -2.16 -19.68
C MET A 151 -1.32 -1.31 -20.73
N ASP A 152 -2.08 -0.93 -21.76
CA ASP A 152 -1.59 -0.01 -22.77
C ASP A 152 -1.63 1.44 -22.26
N GLY A 153 -0.61 2.22 -22.62
CA GLY A 153 -0.58 3.66 -22.35
C GLY A 153 -0.59 4.01 -20.86
N VAL A 154 0.19 3.29 -20.04
CA VAL A 154 0.44 3.71 -18.64
C VAL A 154 1.59 4.68 -18.61
N ASP A 155 1.31 5.93 -18.24
CA ASP A 155 2.32 7.00 -18.17
C ASP A 155 2.80 7.25 -16.75
N LEU A 156 1.95 6.95 -15.75
CA LEU A 156 2.22 7.20 -14.34
C LEU A 156 1.70 6.08 -13.44
N VAL A 157 2.53 5.65 -12.49
CA VAL A 157 2.15 4.75 -11.40
C VAL A 157 2.50 5.38 -10.06
N LEU A 158 1.49 5.57 -9.20
CA LEU A 158 1.66 6.04 -7.83
C LEU A 158 1.46 4.85 -6.87
N SER A 159 2.45 4.57 -6.03
CA SER A 159 2.36 3.57 -4.97
C SER A 159 2.13 4.25 -3.62
N ALA A 160 0.90 4.18 -3.12
CA ALA A 160 0.43 4.89 -1.94
C ALA A 160 0.45 4.00 -0.71
N ASN A 161 1.58 4.03 0.00
CA ASN A 161 1.85 3.38 1.28
C ASN A 161 1.39 1.91 1.36
N VAL A 162 1.58 1.16 0.26
CA VAL A 162 1.19 -0.25 0.18
C VAL A 162 2.32 -1.19 0.58
N LEU A 163 3.58 -0.80 0.40
CA LEU A 163 4.74 -1.68 0.61
C LEU A 163 4.85 -2.12 2.08
N SER A 164 4.74 -1.18 3.03
CA SER A 164 4.67 -1.49 4.47
C SER A 164 3.49 -2.42 4.82
N GLN A 165 2.35 -2.26 4.12
CA GLN A 165 1.15 -3.06 4.35
C GLN A 165 1.26 -4.47 3.79
N ILE A 166 2.11 -4.72 2.79
CA ILE A 166 2.42 -6.06 2.30
C ILE A 166 3.06 -6.88 3.42
N GLY A 167 4.03 -6.31 4.13
CA GLY A 167 4.69 -6.96 5.26
C GLY A 167 3.70 -7.34 6.37
N VAL A 168 2.98 -6.34 6.89
CA VAL A 168 1.96 -6.53 7.94
C VAL A 168 0.88 -7.54 7.52
N GLY A 169 0.42 -7.44 6.26
CA GLY A 169 -0.57 -8.36 5.71
C GLY A 169 -0.07 -9.79 5.61
N ALA A 170 1.17 -9.99 5.14
CA ALA A 170 1.80 -11.29 5.01
C ALA A 170 2.04 -11.96 6.37
N GLU A 171 2.60 -11.24 7.33
CA GLU A 171 2.82 -11.76 8.69
C GLU A 171 1.53 -12.23 9.34
N ARG A 172 0.47 -11.43 9.23
CA ARG A 172 -0.84 -11.79 9.77
C ARG A 172 -1.41 -13.05 9.10
N ARG A 173 -1.25 -13.20 7.79
CA ARG A 173 -1.68 -14.40 7.04
C ARG A 173 -0.86 -15.63 7.43
N LEU A 174 0.43 -15.48 7.68
CA LEU A 174 1.32 -16.54 8.17
C LEU A 174 0.90 -17.02 9.56
N ARG A 175 0.61 -16.10 10.48
CA ARG A 175 0.23 -16.39 11.89
C ARG A 175 -1.24 -16.79 12.05
N GLY A 176 -2.08 -16.54 11.04
CA GLY A 176 -3.52 -16.81 11.08
C GLY A 176 -3.88 -18.30 11.09
N ARG A 177 -5.13 -18.61 11.47
CA ARG A 177 -5.66 -19.99 11.39
C ARG A 177 -5.69 -20.45 9.92
N GLY A 178 -4.99 -21.53 9.61
CA GLY A 178 -4.80 -22.01 8.23
C GLY A 178 -3.69 -21.28 7.47
N GLY A 179 -2.83 -20.53 8.16
CA GLY A 179 -1.66 -19.87 7.60
C GLY A 179 -0.66 -20.85 7.00
N HIS A 180 0.18 -20.33 6.10
CA HIS A 180 1.13 -21.12 5.32
C HIS A 180 2.54 -21.12 5.91
N ALA A 181 2.69 -20.86 7.22
CA ALA A 181 3.99 -20.73 7.86
C ALA A 181 4.91 -21.96 7.71
N ARG A 182 4.33 -23.18 7.63
CA ARG A 182 5.11 -24.42 7.39
C ARG A 182 5.45 -24.66 5.92
N LEU A 183 4.84 -23.89 5.02
CA LEU A 183 4.96 -24.05 3.57
C LEU A 183 5.85 -22.97 2.96
N LEU A 184 5.71 -21.73 3.45
CA LEU A 184 6.44 -20.58 2.96
C LEU A 184 7.86 -20.54 3.56
N PRO A 185 8.85 -20.02 2.81
CA PRO A 185 10.21 -19.88 3.33
C PRO A 185 10.27 -18.84 4.45
N GLU A 186 11.30 -18.89 5.29
CA GLU A 186 11.45 -17.99 6.44
C GLU A 186 11.53 -16.51 6.04
N ASP A 187 12.14 -16.23 4.88
CA ASP A 187 12.29 -14.91 4.28
C ASP A 187 11.08 -14.50 3.41
N ALA A 188 9.94 -15.21 3.49
CA ALA A 188 8.78 -14.95 2.64
C ALA A 188 8.30 -13.50 2.66
N VAL A 189 8.31 -12.85 3.82
CA VAL A 189 7.87 -11.45 3.94
C VAL A 189 8.80 -10.52 3.18
N ALA A 190 10.11 -10.67 3.38
CA ALA A 190 11.14 -9.92 2.65
C ALA A 190 11.04 -10.15 1.14
N ARG A 191 10.81 -11.40 0.69
CA ARG A 191 10.61 -11.71 -0.74
C ARG A 191 9.43 -10.99 -1.35
N LEU A 192 8.31 -10.85 -0.62
CA LEU A 192 7.13 -10.13 -1.12
C LEU A 192 7.39 -8.62 -1.24
N ILE A 193 8.12 -8.04 -0.28
CA ILE A 193 8.51 -6.62 -0.29
C ILE A 193 9.48 -6.36 -1.44
N ALA A 194 10.55 -7.15 -1.55
CA ALA A 194 11.52 -7.05 -2.63
C ALA A 194 10.86 -7.21 -4.01
N ALA A 195 10.00 -8.22 -4.18
CA ALA A 195 9.27 -8.44 -5.43
C ALA A 195 8.41 -7.24 -5.82
N HIS A 196 7.77 -6.56 -4.87
CA HIS A 196 6.98 -5.37 -5.17
C HIS A 196 7.86 -4.18 -5.60
N LEU A 197 8.99 -3.95 -4.92
CA LEU A 197 9.96 -2.92 -5.30
C LEU A 197 10.54 -3.18 -6.69
N GLU A 198 10.99 -4.41 -6.96
CA GLU A 198 11.48 -4.83 -8.28
C GLU A 198 10.43 -4.68 -9.36
N SER A 199 9.19 -5.05 -9.05
CA SER A 199 8.08 -4.91 -9.97
C SER A 199 7.78 -3.45 -10.26
N LEU A 200 7.96 -2.54 -9.30
CA LEU A 200 7.76 -1.10 -9.49
C LEU A 200 8.91 -0.49 -10.30
N ALA A 201 10.16 -0.84 -9.97
CA ALA A 201 11.35 -0.36 -10.67
C ALA A 201 11.42 -0.84 -12.12
N GLY A 202 10.90 -2.03 -12.42
CA GLY A 202 10.86 -2.58 -13.77
C GLY A 202 9.68 -2.08 -14.63
N LEU A 203 8.94 -1.04 -14.23
CA LEU A 203 7.88 -0.46 -15.07
C LEU A 203 8.49 0.55 -16.06
N SER A 204 8.00 0.57 -17.29
CA SER A 204 8.49 1.46 -18.35
C SER A 204 7.85 2.87 -18.30
N CYS A 205 7.33 3.28 -17.16
CA CYS A 205 6.58 4.52 -16.96
C CYS A 205 7.10 5.25 -15.73
N ARG A 206 6.71 6.53 -15.54
CA ARG A 206 7.10 7.26 -14.33
C ARG A 206 6.45 6.58 -13.13
N THR A 207 7.24 6.39 -12.08
CA THR A 207 6.76 5.84 -10.81
C THR A 207 6.98 6.85 -9.68
N CYS A 208 6.12 6.80 -8.68
CA CYS A 208 6.37 7.47 -7.41
C CYS A 208 5.89 6.57 -6.28
N LEU A 209 6.81 6.25 -5.36
CA LEU A 209 6.55 5.48 -4.17
C LEU A 209 6.50 6.42 -2.97
N VAL A 210 5.45 6.29 -2.16
CA VAL A 210 5.46 6.77 -0.77
C VAL A 210 5.23 5.57 0.11
N THR A 211 6.11 5.31 1.07
CA THR A 211 5.98 4.18 2.00
C THR A 211 6.58 4.48 3.35
N ASP A 212 5.98 3.89 4.37
CA ASP A 212 6.63 3.75 5.67
C ASP A 212 7.76 2.72 5.58
N VAL A 213 8.89 2.97 6.22
CA VAL A 213 10.07 2.07 6.24
C VAL A 213 10.37 1.52 7.62
N ALA A 214 10.00 2.24 8.67
CA ALA A 214 10.14 1.81 10.05
C ALA A 214 9.07 2.47 10.90
N TYR A 215 8.86 1.95 12.11
CA TYR A 215 8.17 2.70 13.15
C TYR A 215 8.84 2.57 14.51
N GLU A 216 8.61 3.56 15.33
CA GLU A 216 9.00 3.60 16.72
C GLU A 216 7.78 3.81 17.61
N ILE A 217 7.76 3.14 18.76
CA ILE A 217 6.87 3.45 19.87
C ILE A 217 7.68 4.27 20.87
N ARG A 218 7.19 5.47 21.21
CA ARG A 218 7.86 6.40 22.12
C ARG A 218 6.93 6.83 23.24
N ASP A 219 7.48 7.02 24.44
CA ASP A 219 6.75 7.53 25.59
C ASP A 219 6.62 9.06 25.59
N ARG A 220 6.09 9.62 26.67
CA ARG A 220 5.89 11.07 26.87
C ARG A 220 7.18 11.87 26.99
N GLU A 221 8.27 11.24 27.40
CA GLU A 221 9.61 11.82 27.50
C GLU A 221 10.41 11.65 26.20
N ASP A 222 9.76 11.12 25.16
CA ASP A 222 10.31 10.77 23.86
C ASP A 222 11.32 9.61 23.90
N ALA A 223 11.34 8.84 25.00
CA ALA A 223 12.16 7.66 25.12
C ALA A 223 11.62 6.53 24.22
N LEU A 224 12.54 5.84 23.54
CA LEU A 224 12.23 4.71 22.67
C LEU A 224 11.81 3.49 23.52
N ILE A 225 10.59 2.99 23.28
CA ILE A 225 10.07 1.76 23.88
C ILE A 225 10.35 0.57 22.96
N GLU A 226 10.06 0.72 21.67
CA GLU A 226 10.17 -0.33 20.66
C GLU A 226 10.46 0.30 19.29
N GLY A 227 11.31 -0.33 18.49
CA GLY A 227 11.56 0.02 17.10
C GLY A 227 11.36 -1.19 16.21
N VAL A 228 10.73 -1.01 15.05
CA VAL A 228 10.44 -2.07 14.10
C VAL A 228 10.79 -1.62 12.69
N ASP A 229 11.54 -2.47 11.99
CA ASP A 229 11.79 -2.37 10.55
C ASP A 229 10.57 -2.92 9.78
N LEU A 230 9.94 -2.07 8.97
CA LEU A 230 8.77 -2.43 8.16
C LEU A 230 9.15 -3.04 6.79
N LEU A 231 10.43 -2.98 6.41
CA LEU A 231 10.93 -3.57 5.17
C LEU A 231 11.51 -4.97 5.38
N HIS A 232 11.59 -5.45 6.62
CA HIS A 232 12.03 -6.81 6.97
C HIS A 232 13.42 -7.15 6.39
N GLY A 233 14.37 -6.23 6.50
CA GLY A 233 15.74 -6.36 6.02
C GLY A 233 15.92 -6.13 4.53
N VAL A 234 14.87 -5.73 3.80
CA VAL A 234 14.99 -5.26 2.42
C VAL A 234 15.46 -3.81 2.43
N ASP A 235 16.50 -3.50 1.65
CA ASP A 235 17.00 -2.15 1.52
C ASP A 235 15.94 -1.20 0.93
N ALA A 236 15.74 -0.08 1.61
CA ALA A 236 14.91 0.99 1.08
C ALA A 236 15.62 1.65 -0.11
N PRO A 237 14.90 1.99 -1.20
CA PRO A 237 15.46 2.85 -2.24
C PRO A 237 15.84 4.23 -1.68
N ASP A 238 16.76 4.91 -2.35
CA ASP A 238 17.17 6.27 -2.01
C ASP A 238 15.98 7.24 -2.06
N ALA A 239 15.76 7.95 -0.96
CA ALA A 239 14.60 8.80 -0.76
C ALA A 239 14.85 10.24 -1.23
N ASP A 240 13.91 10.80 -2.00
CA ASP A 240 13.89 12.22 -2.37
C ASP A 240 13.39 13.11 -1.21
N ASP A 241 12.50 12.57 -0.37
CA ASP A 241 12.03 13.22 0.85
C ASP A 241 11.77 12.19 1.95
N ARG A 242 11.88 12.64 3.19
CA ARG A 242 11.73 11.82 4.39
C ARG A 242 11.04 12.62 5.49
N TRP A 243 10.05 12.02 6.14
CA TRP A 243 9.35 12.64 7.25
C TRP A 243 8.83 11.62 8.26
N THR A 244 8.39 12.11 9.41
CA THR A 244 7.75 11.30 10.43
C THR A 244 6.24 11.45 10.36
N TRP A 245 5.52 10.36 10.63
CA TRP A 245 4.07 10.35 10.68
C TRP A 245 3.60 9.78 12.02
N PRO A 246 2.94 10.58 12.88
CA PRO A 246 2.34 10.07 14.11
C PRO A 246 1.07 9.26 13.78
N VAL A 247 1.26 8.02 13.32
CA VAL A 247 0.17 7.10 12.94
C VAL A 247 -0.79 6.88 14.10
N VAL A 248 -0.23 6.66 15.29
CA VAL A 248 -0.98 6.54 16.53
C VAL A 248 -0.49 7.64 17.47
N PRO A 249 -1.09 8.84 17.46
CA PRO A 249 -0.73 9.89 18.40
C PRO A 249 -1.17 9.51 19.82
N PHE A 250 -0.62 10.21 20.82
CA PHE A 250 -1.05 10.02 22.21
C PHE A 250 -2.57 10.17 22.36
N GLY A 251 -3.17 9.24 23.09
CA GLY A 251 -4.61 9.18 23.36
C GLY A 251 -5.43 8.47 22.28
N GLU A 252 -4.84 8.07 21.14
CA GLU A 252 -5.55 7.28 20.12
C GLU A 252 -5.64 5.79 20.54
N GLU A 253 -4.53 5.15 20.86
CA GLU A 253 -4.53 3.77 21.41
C GLU A 253 -4.14 3.75 22.89
N ASN A 254 -3.25 4.64 23.32
CA ASN A 254 -2.80 4.75 24.70
C ASN A 254 -2.42 6.20 25.03
N ARG A 255 -2.57 6.61 26.30
CA ARG A 255 -2.26 7.98 26.75
C ARG A 255 -0.76 8.21 26.93
N ASP A 256 0.02 7.16 27.11
CA ASP A 256 1.41 7.25 27.60
C ASP A 256 2.44 6.93 26.52
N TRP A 257 2.02 6.37 25.39
CA TRP A 257 2.87 6.15 24.23
C TRP A 257 2.22 6.62 22.93
N ARG A 258 3.06 6.89 21.94
CA ARG A 258 2.68 7.16 20.54
C ARG A 258 3.45 6.23 19.62
N ARG A 259 2.87 5.92 18.46
CA ARG A 259 3.58 5.26 17.35
C ARG A 259 3.86 6.27 16.25
N VAL A 260 5.13 6.39 15.89
CA VAL A 260 5.62 7.30 14.86
C VAL A 260 6.27 6.47 13.78
N HIS A 261 5.79 6.59 12.55
CA HIS A 261 6.38 5.94 11.39
C HIS A 261 7.40 6.87 10.76
N GLU A 262 8.47 6.29 10.24
CA GLU A 262 9.37 6.95 9.31
C GLU A 262 8.90 6.65 7.89
N VAL A 263 8.71 7.71 7.10
CA VAL A 263 8.12 7.65 5.76
C VAL A 263 9.10 8.24 4.76
N ILE A 264 9.21 7.58 3.61
CA ILE A 264 9.99 8.08 2.47
C ILE A 264 9.09 8.33 1.25
N ALA A 265 9.50 9.29 0.43
CA ALA A 265 9.02 9.45 -0.93
C ALA A 265 10.18 9.26 -1.92
N VAL A 266 9.89 8.57 -3.02
CA VAL A 266 10.86 8.22 -4.06
C VAL A 266 10.20 8.44 -5.42
N GLN A 267 10.83 9.24 -6.26
CA GLN A 267 10.49 9.45 -7.66
C GLN A 267 11.29 8.47 -8.52
N ASP A 268 10.69 8.00 -9.62
CA ASP A 268 11.35 7.12 -10.59
C ASP A 268 12.10 5.97 -9.90
N VAL A 269 11.35 5.14 -9.17
CA VAL A 269 11.91 4.10 -8.29
C VAL A 269 12.96 3.27 -9.02
N VAL A 270 14.20 3.36 -8.55
CA VAL A 270 15.31 2.49 -8.94
C VAL A 270 15.72 1.69 -7.72
N ILE A 271 16.12 0.45 -7.93
CA ILE A 271 16.73 -0.39 -6.90
C ILE A 271 18.09 -0.85 -7.40
N ASP A 272 19.06 -0.90 -6.51
CA ASP A 272 20.33 -1.56 -6.80
C ASP A 272 20.08 -3.07 -6.84
N LEU A 273 20.22 -3.66 -8.03
CA LEU A 273 20.15 -5.11 -8.17
C LEU A 273 21.47 -5.70 -7.66
N VAL A 274 21.41 -6.36 -6.50
CA VAL A 274 22.49 -7.24 -5.99
C VAL A 274 22.46 -8.58 -6.71
#